data_AF-A0A0T2MKJ5-F1
#
_entry.id   AF-A0A0T2MKJ5-F1
#
_cell.length_a   1.000
_cell.length_b   1.000
_cell.length_c   1.000
_cell.angle_alpha   90.00
_cell.angle_beta   90.00
_cell.angle_gamma   90.00
#
_symmetry.space_group_name_H-M   'P 1'
#
loop_
_entity.id
_entity.type
_entity.pdbx_description
1 polymer ?
#
loop_
_entity_poly.entity_id
_entity_poly.type
_entity_poly.pdbx_seq_one_letter_code
_entity_poly.pdbx_strand_id
1 'polypeptide(L)'
;MPRFVPGQPITVETLEWALDRMAVIMAEAPDQGVTYLPIWQRLERERDALLTQNDAMAAVRARQKRLTVLQGQTLTTMGEYR
;
A
#
# COMPACT_ATOMS: atom_id res chain seq x y z
N MET A 1 -4.43 -14.54 -9.65
CA MET A 1 -3.52 -13.85 -10.57
C MET A 1 -4.15 -12.49 -10.87
N PRO A 2 -3.67 -11.40 -10.26
CA PRO A 2 -4.23 -10.08 -10.52
C PRO A 2 -4.06 -9.75 -12.00
N ARG A 3 -5.16 -9.46 -12.69
CA ARG A 3 -5.14 -9.11 -14.11
C ARG A 3 -4.77 -7.64 -14.22
N PHE A 4 -3.56 -7.34 -14.68
CA PHE A 4 -3.22 -5.97 -15.04
C PHE A 4 -4.11 -5.51 -16.20
N VAL A 5 -4.81 -4.39 -16.00
CA VAL A 5 -5.58 -3.71 -17.04
C VAL A 5 -4.95 -2.34 -17.24
N PRO A 6 -4.52 -1.98 -18.47
CA PRO A 6 -3.98 -0.65 -18.74
C PRO A 6 -4.94 0.45 -18.26
N GLY A 7 -4.40 1.43 -17.53
CA GLY A 7 -5.18 2.53 -16.95
C GLY A 7 -5.75 2.25 -15.56
N GLN A 8 -5.67 1.02 -15.03
CA GLN A 8 -5.97 0.77 -13.62
C GLN A 8 -4.77 1.12 -12.72
N PRO A 9 -5.02 1.64 -11.50
CA PRO A 9 -3.98 1.85 -10.51
C PRO A 9 -3.24 0.56 -10.19
N ILE A 10 -1.93 0.65 -10.04
CA ILE A 10 -1.11 -0.46 -9.54
C ILE A 10 -1.40 -0.64 -8.04
N THR A 11 -1.67 -1.88 -7.64
CA THR A 11 -1.89 -2.25 -6.24
C THR A 11 -0.66 -2.92 -5.65
N VAL A 12 -0.56 -2.94 -4.31
CA VAL A 12 0.47 -3.72 -3.60
C VAL A 12 0.43 -5.20 -4.01
N GLU A 13 -0.77 -5.79 -4.09
CA GLU A 13 -0.96 -7.18 -4.55
C GLU A 13 -0.39 -7.42 -5.97
N THR A 14 -0.55 -6.45 -6.87
CA THR A 14 0.02 -6.55 -8.23
C THR A 14 1.54 -6.56 -8.21
N LEU A 15 2.15 -5.73 -7.35
CA LEU A 15 3.62 -5.66 -7.20
C LEU A 15 4.18 -6.91 -6.51
N GLU A 16 3.53 -7.40 -5.46
CA GLU A 16 3.91 -8.65 -4.80
C GLU A 16 3.85 -9.83 -5.76
N TRP A 17 2.77 -9.94 -6.55
CA TRP A 17 2.67 -10.96 -7.58
C TRP A 17 3.78 -10.85 -8.64
N ALA A 18 4.14 -9.63 -9.06
CA ALA A 18 5.22 -9.42 -10.02
C ALA A 18 6.60 -9.81 -9.43
N LEU A 19 6.83 -9.52 -8.15
CA LEU A 19 8.01 -9.95 -7.41
C LEU A 19 8.07 -11.48 -7.35
N ASP A 20 7.00 -12.16 -6.95
CA ASP A 20 6.97 -13.64 -6.89
C ASP A 20 7.35 -14.27 -8.25
N ARG A 21 6.82 -13.71 -9.35
CA ARG A 21 7.17 -14.16 -10.70
C ARG A 21 8.62 -13.91 -11.05
N MET A 22 9.19 -12.78 -10.64
CA MET A 22 10.59 -12.49 -10.88
C MET A 22 11.51 -13.40 -10.08
N ALA A 23 11.15 -13.77 -8.85
CA ALA A 23 11.93 -14.69 -8.04
C ALA A 23 12.04 -16.06 -8.73
N VAL A 24 10.93 -16.57 -9.25
CA VAL A 24 10.91 -17.82 -10.03
C VAL A 24 11.80 -17.72 -11.26
N ILE A 25 11.64 -16.66 -12.07
CA ILE A 25 12.42 -16.46 -13.30
C ILE A 25 13.92 -16.35 -12.98
N MET A 26 14.29 -15.62 -11.94
CA MET A 26 15.69 -15.43 -11.52
C MET A 26 16.30 -16.73 -10.98
N ALA A 27 15.52 -17.56 -10.29
CA ALA A 27 15.97 -18.86 -9.80
C ALA A 27 16.16 -19.88 -10.94
N GLU A 28 15.31 -19.82 -11.97
CA GLU A 28 15.39 -20.70 -13.15
C GLU A 28 16.47 -20.29 -14.16
N ALA A 29 17.05 -19.08 -14.03
CA ALA A 29 18.06 -18.53 -14.92
C ALA A 29 19.43 -18.36 -14.24
N PRO A 30 20.20 -19.46 -14.02
CA PRO A 30 21.41 -19.43 -13.18
C PRO A 30 22.49 -18.43 -13.61
N ASP A 31 22.66 -18.21 -14.92
CA ASP A 31 23.70 -17.29 -15.43
C ASP A 31 23.16 -15.88 -15.74
N GLN A 32 21.85 -15.69 -15.80
CA GLN A 32 21.21 -14.44 -16.23
C GLN A 32 20.30 -13.79 -15.18
N GLY A 33 20.07 -14.44 -14.04
CA GLY A 33 19.26 -13.94 -12.94
C GLY A 33 19.69 -12.54 -12.47
N VAL A 34 21.00 -12.27 -12.47
CA VAL A 34 21.60 -10.97 -12.12
C VAL A 34 21.11 -9.84 -13.03
N THR A 35 20.82 -10.12 -14.31
CA THR A 35 20.31 -9.12 -15.27
C THR A 35 18.94 -8.56 -14.86
N TYR A 36 18.15 -9.33 -14.10
CA TYR A 36 16.84 -8.90 -13.62
C TYR A 36 16.89 -8.12 -12.30
N LEU A 37 18.04 -8.09 -11.61
CA LEU A 37 18.18 -7.36 -10.33
C LEU A 37 17.71 -5.90 -10.37
N PRO A 38 18.01 -5.11 -11.42
CA PRO A 38 17.53 -3.73 -11.48
C PRO A 38 15.99 -3.62 -11.51
N ILE A 39 15.33 -4.57 -12.17
CA ILE A 39 13.86 -4.63 -12.24
C ILE A 39 13.30 -5.05 -10.88
N TRP A 40 13.86 -6.11 -10.29
CA TRP A 40 13.50 -6.58 -8.95
C TRP A 40 13.57 -5.46 -7.91
N GLN A 41 14.71 -4.79 -7.80
CA GLN A 41 14.93 -3.70 -6.83
C GLN A 41 14.00 -2.51 -7.05
N ARG A 42 13.60 -2.26 -8.29
CA ARG A 42 12.60 -1.22 -8.58
C ARG A 42 11.23 -1.63 -8.06
N LEU A 43 10.79 -2.86 -8.31
CA LEU A 43 9.51 -3.38 -7.82
C LEU A 43 9.43 -3.37 -6.29
N GLU A 44 10.52 -3.75 -5.60
CA GLU A 44 10.57 -3.66 -4.13
C GLU A 44 10.39 -2.22 -3.62
N ARG A 45 11.09 -1.26 -4.23
CA ARG A 45 10.96 0.15 -3.86
C ARG A 45 9.55 0.70 -4.12
N GLU A 46 8.93 0.33 -5.24
CA GLU A 46 7.56 0.74 -5.56
C GLU A 46 6.55 0.12 -4.58
N ARG A 47 6.74 -1.16 -4.18
CA ARG A 47 5.92 -1.83 -3.17
C ARG A 47 6.00 -1.08 -1.84
N ASP A 48 7.21 -0.78 -1.38
CA ASP A 48 7.43 -0.12 -0.09
C ASP A 48 6.89 1.31 -0.07
N ALA A 49 7.02 2.02 -1.19
CA ALA A 49 6.43 3.35 -1.34
C ALA A 49 4.90 3.31 -1.22
N LEU A 50 4.23 2.35 -1.89
CA LEU A 50 2.78 2.20 -1.80
C LEU A 50 2.31 1.75 -0.41
N LEU A 51 3.01 0.84 0.23
CA LEU A 51 2.72 0.43 1.61
C LEU A 51 2.82 1.63 2.57
N THR A 52 3.92 2.38 2.49
CA THR A 52 4.13 3.58 3.30
C THR A 52 3.04 4.63 3.08
N GLN A 53 2.63 4.84 1.81
CA GLN A 53 1.54 5.75 1.48
C GLN A 53 0.20 5.28 2.06
N ASN A 54 -0.10 3.99 1.94
CA ASN A 54 -1.33 3.40 2.47
C ASN A 54 -1.41 3.54 3.99
N ASP A 55 -0.31 3.25 4.69
CA ASP A 55 -0.21 3.36 6.15
C ASP A 55 -0.37 4.82 6.61
N ALA A 56 0.29 5.76 5.92
CA ALA A 56 0.14 7.18 6.21
C ALA A 56 -1.32 7.63 6.05
N MET A 57 -1.97 7.24 4.96
CA MET A 57 -3.38 7.58 4.72
C MET A 57 -4.32 6.90 5.72
N ALA A 58 -4.04 5.67 6.14
CA ALA A 58 -4.78 4.99 7.20
C ALA A 58 -4.66 5.74 8.54
N ALA A 59 -3.45 6.19 8.89
CA ALA A 59 -3.21 6.99 10.09
C ALA A 59 -3.96 8.34 10.04
N VAL A 60 -3.96 9.02 8.89
CA VAL A 60 -4.73 10.26 8.68
C VAL A 60 -6.23 10.01 8.90
N ARG A 61 -6.80 8.96 8.30
CA ARG A 61 -8.21 8.60 8.48
C ARG A 61 -8.54 8.27 9.94
N ALA A 62 -7.66 7.54 10.62
CA ALA A 62 -7.82 7.23 12.04
C ALA A 62 -7.76 8.48 12.93
N ARG A 63 -6.91 9.46 12.60
CA ARG A 63 -6.86 10.76 13.28
C ARG A 63 -8.14 11.55 13.06
N GLN A 64 -8.62 11.63 11.81
CA GLN A 64 -9.88 12.29 11.49
C GLN A 64 -11.05 11.68 12.26
N LYS A 65 -11.19 10.35 12.27
CA LYS A 65 -12.26 9.66 13.01
C LYS A 65 -12.24 10.01 14.50
N ARG A 66 -11.06 10.06 15.13
CA ARG A 66 -10.91 10.46 16.53
C ARG A 66 -11.38 11.90 16.78
N LEU A 67 -11.01 12.83 15.90
CA LEU A 67 -11.44 14.23 16.02
C LEU A 67 -12.96 14.38 15.86
N THR A 68 -13.57 13.70 14.90
CA THR A 68 -15.03 13.73 14.71
C THR A 68 -15.78 13.18 15.92
N VAL A 69 -15.31 12.09 16.53
CA VAL A 69 -15.91 11.55 17.77
C VAL A 69 -15.83 12.57 18.91
N LEU A 70 -14.68 13.21 19.10
CA LEU A 70 -14.50 14.22 20.15
C LEU A 70 -15.41 15.44 19.94
N GLN A 71 -15.58 15.90 18.69
CA GLN A 71 -16.49 17.00 18.33
C GLN A 71 -17.96 16.64 18.54
N GLY A 72 -18.34 15.39 18.26
CA GLY A 72 -19.69 14.88 18.53
C GLY A 72 -20.00 14.84 20.03
N GLN A 73 -19.04 14.42 20.86
CA GLN A 73 -19.20 14.38 22.32
C GLN A 73 -19.28 15.78 22.95
N THR A 74 -18.52 16.76 22.45
CA THR A 74 -18.59 18.14 22.97
C THR A 74 -19.94 18.81 22.72
N LEU A 75 -20.62 18.47 21.62
CA LEU A 75 -21.96 18.97 21.32
C LEU A 75 -23.05 18.33 22.18
N THR A 76 -22.88 17.07 22.61
CA THR A 76 -23.83 16.40 23.51
C THR A 76 -23.73 16.93 24.94
N THR A 77 -22.51 17.14 25.46
CA THR A 77 -22.33 17.62 26.85
C THR A 77 -22.77 19.08 27.05
N MET A 78 -22.74 19.92 26.00
CA MET A 78 -23.22 21.30 26.07
C MET A 78 -24.74 21.42 25.94
N GLY A 79 -25.45 20.36 25.54
CA GLY A 79 -26.90 20.32 25.39
C GLY A 79 -27.67 19.91 26.65
N GLU A 80 -27.00 19.35 27.66
CA GLU A 80 -27.62 18.80 28.88
C GLU A 80 -27.73 19.82 30.04
N TYR A 81 -27.33 21.08 29.83
CA TYR A 81 -27.49 22.19 30.79
C TYR A 81 -28.67 23.12 30.43
N ARG A 82 -29.87 22.58 30.23
CA ARG A 82 -31.12 23.38 30.11
C ARG A 82 -32.26 22.81 30.92
#